data_AF-A0A095C2I0-F1
#
_entry.id   AF-A0A095C2I0-F1
#
_cell.length_a   1.000
_cell.length_b   1.000
_cell.length_c   1.000
_cell.angle_alpha   90.00
_cell.angle_beta   90.00
_cell.angle_gamma   90.00
#
_symmetry.space_group_name_H-M   'P 1'
#
loop_
_entity.id
_entity.type
_entity.pdbx_description
1 polymer ?
#
loop_
_entity_poly.entity_id
_entity_poly.type
_entity_poly.pdbx_seq_one_letter_code
_entity_poly.pdbx_strand_id
1 'polypeptide(L)'
;MADRLTRVINLASKVSAFVIQETSPRLIKFREYARVELRPPTQADLKPAVEQATKLICAFKSGAWKNVSVKEGLVNAVVTAEVLCWFFMGEMIGRRSFLGYSRVPYAYIKHH
;
A
#
# COMPACT_ATOMS: atom_id res chain seq x y z
N MET A 1 36.95 -20.70 -21.49
CA MET A 1 35.99 -20.57 -20.37
C MET A 1 35.77 -19.12 -19.97
N ALA A 2 36.84 -18.30 -19.88
CA ALA A 2 36.78 -16.87 -19.62
C ALA A 2 35.86 -16.08 -20.58
N ASP A 3 35.85 -16.39 -21.89
CA ASP A 3 35.02 -15.65 -22.87
C ASP A 3 33.51 -15.87 -22.75
N ARG A 4 33.08 -17.03 -22.22
CA ARG A 4 31.66 -17.28 -21.96
C ARG A 4 31.21 -16.53 -20.71
N LEU A 5 32.07 -16.48 -19.70
CA LEU A 5 31.85 -15.71 -18.47
C LEU A 5 31.73 -14.20 -18.75
N THR A 6 32.63 -13.63 -19.56
CA THR A 6 32.56 -12.21 -19.93
C THR A 6 31.31 -11.89 -20.76
N ARG A 7 30.85 -12.79 -21.64
CA ARG A 7 29.58 -12.62 -22.36
C ARG A 7 28.36 -12.62 -21.44
N VAL A 8 28.31 -13.52 -20.45
CA VAL A 8 27.22 -13.57 -19.47
C VAL A 8 27.22 -12.31 -18.62
N ILE A 9 28.39 -11.84 -18.17
CA ILE A 9 28.52 -10.59 -17.40
C ILE A 9 28.06 -9.39 -18.24
N ASN A 10 28.46 -9.32 -19.52
CA ASN A 10 28.04 -8.26 -20.43
C ASN A 10 26.56 -8.30 -20.79
N LEU A 11 25.95 -9.48 -20.84
CA LEU A 11 24.50 -9.62 -21.02
C LEU A 11 23.74 -9.22 -19.75
N ALA A 12 24.22 -9.65 -18.58
CA ALA A 12 23.64 -9.26 -17.29
C ALA A 12 23.70 -7.75 -17.07
N SER A 13 24.82 -7.09 -17.43
CA SER A 13 24.97 -5.64 -17.33
C SER A 13 24.08 -4.89 -18.33
N LYS A 14 23.85 -5.43 -19.53
CA LYS A 14 22.90 -4.86 -20.50
C LYS A 14 21.45 -5.00 -20.03
N VAL A 15 21.09 -6.15 -19.48
CA VAL A 15 19.73 -6.39 -18.94
C VAL A 15 19.49 -5.51 -17.71
N SER A 16 20.46 -5.39 -16.81
CA SER A 16 20.31 -4.50 -15.65
C SER A 16 20.21 -3.04 -16.06
N ALA A 17 21.02 -2.58 -17.02
CA ALA A 17 20.93 -1.23 -17.56
C ALA A 17 19.56 -0.97 -18.20
N PHE A 18 19.03 -1.92 -18.97
CA PHE A 18 17.70 -1.82 -19.58
C PHE A 18 16.59 -1.75 -18.52
N VAL A 19 16.63 -2.61 -17.50
CA VAL A 19 15.65 -2.60 -16.40
C VAL A 19 15.72 -1.26 -15.65
N ILE A 20 16.92 -0.75 -15.35
CA ILE A 20 17.07 0.54 -14.68
C ILE A 20 16.51 1.67 -15.56
N GLN A 21 16.79 1.68 -16.86
CA GLN A 21 16.28 2.70 -17.78
C GLN A 21 14.75 2.69 -17.87
N GLU A 22 14.11 1.51 -17.87
CA GLU A 22 12.65 1.38 -17.93
C GLU A 22 11.95 1.68 -16.60
N THR A 23 12.55 1.26 -15.48
CA THR A 23 11.96 1.41 -14.15
C THR A 23 12.18 2.80 -13.55
N SER A 24 13.33 3.43 -13.82
CA SER A 24 13.69 4.75 -13.29
C SER A 24 12.59 5.81 -13.48
N PRO A 25 12.07 6.07 -14.70
CA PRO A 25 11.04 7.09 -14.89
C PRO A 25 9.73 6.75 -14.17
N ARG A 26 9.40 5.46 -14.02
CA ARG A 26 8.19 5.01 -13.31
C ARG A 26 8.32 5.18 -11.81
N LEU A 27 9.50 4.89 -11.26
CA LEU A 27 9.82 5.10 -9.85
C LEU A 27 9.88 6.59 -9.48
N ILE A 28 10.39 7.44 -10.38
CA ILE A 28 10.38 8.90 -10.18
C ILE A 28 8.95 9.41 -10.08
N LYS A 29 8.07 9.02 -11.02
CA LYS A 29 6.64 9.39 -10.97
C LYS A 29 5.95 8.84 -9.72
N PHE A 30 6.19 7.58 -9.38
CA PHE A 30 5.66 6.99 -8.16
C PHE A 30 6.09 7.78 -6.92
N ARG A 31 7.37 8.14 -6.83
CA ARG A 31 7.92 8.91 -5.71
C ARG A 31 7.30 10.32 -5.62
N GLU A 32 7.04 10.95 -6.76
CA GLU A 32 6.40 12.26 -6.82
C GLU A 32 5.00 12.23 -6.21
N TYR A 33 4.14 11.29 -6.65
CA TYR A 33 2.79 11.14 -6.11
C TYR A 33 2.80 10.63 -4.66
N ALA A 34 3.63 9.64 -4.35
CA ALA A 34 3.76 9.09 -3.00
C ALA A 34 4.17 10.16 -1.98
N ARG A 35 4.98 11.16 -2.38
CA ARG A 35 5.38 12.25 -1.48
C ARG A 35 4.23 13.16 -1.09
N VAL A 36 3.22 13.31 -1.95
CA VAL A 36 2.08 14.20 -1.69
C VAL A 36 0.93 13.43 -1.06
N GLU A 37 0.64 12.23 -1.55
CA GLU A 37 -0.55 11.45 -1.16
C GLU A 37 -0.29 10.51 0.02
N LEU A 38 0.90 9.91 0.11
CA LEU A 38 1.26 8.96 1.17
C LEU A 38 2.09 9.61 2.29
N ARG A 39 2.14 10.95 2.34
CA ARG A 39 2.78 11.65 3.46
C ARG A 39 2.01 11.39 4.75
N PRO A 40 2.69 11.30 5.89
CA PRO A 40 1.99 11.33 7.17
C PRO A 40 1.17 12.62 7.27
N PRO A 41 -0.06 12.56 7.80
CA PRO A 41 -0.91 13.73 7.96
C PRO A 41 -0.27 14.73 8.92
N THR A 42 -0.43 16.02 8.63
CA THR A 42 0.00 17.09 9.54
C THR A 42 -1.13 17.35 10.55
N GLN A 43 -0.83 17.93 11.70
CA GLN A 43 -1.86 18.28 12.71
C GLN A 43 -3.00 19.15 12.14
N ALA A 44 -2.70 19.98 11.14
CA ALA A 44 -3.70 20.78 10.42
C ALA A 44 -4.74 19.92 9.66
N ASP A 45 -4.34 18.72 9.20
CA ASP A 45 -5.19 17.80 8.45
C ASP A 45 -6.12 16.98 9.38
N LEU A 46 -5.80 16.91 10.68
CA LEU A 46 -6.56 16.11 11.65
C LEU A 46 -7.93 16.70 11.99
N LYS A 47 -8.00 18.03 12.21
CA LYS A 47 -9.27 18.71 12.52
C LYS A 47 -10.34 18.47 11.44
N PRO A 48 -10.08 18.74 10.14
CA PRO A 48 -11.08 18.50 9.10
C PRO A 48 -11.44 17.02 8.96
N ALA A 49 -10.50 16.10 9.17
CA ALA A 49 -10.78 14.65 9.12
C ALA A 49 -11.77 14.22 10.21
N VAL A 50 -11.62 14.72 11.44
CA VAL A 50 -12.55 14.41 12.56
C VAL A 50 -13.93 15.01 12.31
N GLU A 51 -14.00 16.22 11.76
CA GLU A 51 -15.27 16.84 11.38
C GLU A 51 -16.00 16.04 10.29
N GLN A 52 -15.27 15.56 9.27
CA GLN A 52 -15.82 14.69 8.22
C GLN A 52 -16.34 13.37 8.78
N ALA A 53 -15.57 12.73 9.68
CA ALA A 53 -16.00 11.50 10.35
C ALA A 53 -17.29 11.72 11.15
N THR A 54 -17.41 12.84 11.85
CA THR A 54 -18.62 13.20 12.61
C THR A 54 -19.83 13.38 11.70
N LYS A 55 -19.65 14.04 10.54
CA LYS A 55 -20.70 14.19 9.53
C LYS A 55 -21.18 12.84 8.97
N LEU A 56 -20.27 11.90 8.73
CA LEU A 56 -20.61 10.53 8.29
C LEU A 56 -21.48 9.82 9.33
N ILE A 57 -21.16 9.93 10.62
CA ILE A 57 -21.98 9.35 11.70
C ILE A 57 -23.37 9.98 11.73
N CYS A 58 -23.47 11.31 11.58
CA CYS A 58 -24.76 12.00 11.51
C CYS A 58 -25.58 11.57 10.28
N ALA A 59 -24.95 11.43 9.11
CA ALA A 59 -25.58 10.96 7.88
C ALA A 59 -26.06 9.50 7.98
N PHE A 60 -25.32 8.66 8.72
CA PHE A 60 -25.75 7.30 9.03
C PHE A 60 -26.99 7.31 9.92
N LYS A 61 -26.98 8.10 11.01
CA LYS A 61 -28.11 8.25 11.94
C LYS A 61 -29.37 8.82 11.27
N SER A 62 -29.21 9.76 10.35
CA SER A 62 -30.34 10.38 9.63
C SER A 62 -30.92 9.49 8.53
N GLY A 63 -30.30 8.34 8.22
CA GLY A 63 -30.77 7.44 7.17
C GLY A 63 -30.38 7.86 5.75
N ALA A 64 -29.55 8.89 5.59
CA ALA A 64 -29.14 9.41 4.28
C ALA A 64 -28.36 8.41 3.41
N TRP A 65 -27.77 7.39 4.04
CA TRP A 65 -27.07 6.29 3.37
C TRP A 65 -27.96 5.49 2.40
N LYS A 66 -29.29 5.52 2.58
CA LYS A 66 -30.25 4.84 1.70
C LYS A 66 -30.43 5.54 0.35
N ASN A 67 -30.04 6.81 0.24
CA ASN A 67 -30.16 7.61 -0.98
C ASN A 67 -28.90 7.55 -1.86
N VAL A 68 -27.89 6.78 -1.46
CA VAL A 68 -26.60 6.67 -2.16
C VAL A 68 -26.75 5.75 -3.38
N SER A 69 -26.24 6.18 -4.53
CA SER A 69 -26.27 5.37 -5.75
C SER A 69 -25.32 4.17 -5.64
N VAL A 70 -25.60 3.09 -6.37
CA VAL A 70 -24.76 1.87 -6.35
C VAL A 70 -23.31 2.18 -6.74
N LYS A 71 -23.11 3.10 -7.70
CA LYS A 71 -21.78 3.52 -8.15
C LYS A 71 -20.99 4.19 -7.03
N GLU A 72 -21.62 5.11 -6.29
CA GLU A 72 -20.99 5.80 -5.16
C GLU A 72 -20.71 4.84 -4.00
N GLY A 73 -21.68 3.97 -3.69
CA GLY A 73 -21.51 2.94 -2.66
C GLY A 73 -20.32 2.02 -2.96
N LEU A 74 -20.16 1.61 -4.22
CA LEU A 74 -19.06 0.74 -4.63
C LEU A 74 -17.69 1.44 -4.55
N VAL A 75 -17.59 2.70 -4.97
CA VAL A 75 -16.35 3.48 -4.83
C VAL A 75 -15.97 3.61 -3.35
N ASN A 76 -16.93 3.96 -2.49
CA ASN A 76 -16.70 4.07 -1.05
C ASN A 76 -16.29 2.74 -0.42
N ALA A 77 -16.86 1.62 -0.89
CA ALA A 77 -16.48 0.29 -0.43
C ALA A 77 -15.04 -0.08 -0.82
N VAL A 78 -14.60 0.25 -2.03
CA VAL A 78 -13.21 -0.01 -2.48
C VAL A 78 -12.22 0.81 -1.65
N VAL A 79 -12.49 2.10 -1.41
CA VAL A 79 -11.65 2.94 -0.54
C VAL A 79 -11.63 2.40 0.88
N THR A 80 -12.77 1.94 1.41
CA THR A 80 -12.82 1.31 2.74
C THR A 80 -11.97 0.05 2.79
N ALA A 81 -12.02 -0.80 1.77
CA ALA A 81 -11.18 -1.99 1.67
C ALA A 81 -9.69 -1.64 1.61
N GLU A 82 -9.31 -0.60 0.87
CA GLU A 82 -7.93 -0.11 0.82
C GLU A 82 -7.40 0.30 2.21
N VAL A 83 -8.19 1.07 2.98
CA VAL A 83 -7.83 1.48 4.35
C VAL A 83 -7.65 0.26 5.28
N LEU A 84 -8.48 -0.78 5.12
CA LEU A 84 -8.32 -2.03 5.87
C LEU A 84 -7.04 -2.79 5.47
N CYS A 85 -6.67 -2.79 4.19
CA CYS A 85 -5.40 -3.38 3.73
C CYS A 85 -4.19 -2.70 4.37
N TRP A 86 -4.22 -1.38 4.58
CA TRP A 86 -3.16 -0.66 5.30
C TRP A 86 -3.00 -1.11 6.75
N PHE A 87 -4.09 -1.49 7.43
CA PHE A 87 -4.01 -2.09 8.77
C PHE A 87 -3.25 -3.42 8.75
N PHE A 88 -3.56 -4.32 7.80
CA PHE A 88 -2.86 -5.61 7.67
C PHE A 88 -1.38 -5.43 7.31
N MET A 89 -1.05 -4.47 6.44
CA MET A 89 0.35 -4.11 6.16
C MET A 89 1.09 -3.66 7.42
N GLY A 90 0.43 -2.87 8.28
CA GLY A 90 0.96 -2.48 9.59
C GLY A 90 1.20 -3.69 10.51
N GLU A 91 0.28 -4.66 10.52
CA GLU A 91 0.41 -5.90 11.27
C GLU A 91 1.58 -6.77 10.76
N MET A 92 1.79 -6.83 9.44
CA MET A 92 2.94 -7.53 8.84
C MET A 92 4.27 -6.88 9.25
N ILE A 93 4.34 -5.55 9.26
CA ILE A 93 5.52 -4.79 9.74
C ILE A 93 5.73 -5.03 11.25
N GLY A 94 4.67 -4.95 12.05
CA GLY A 94 4.72 -5.15 13.51
C GLY A 94 5.19 -6.55 13.92
N ARG A 95 4.72 -7.58 13.21
CA ARG A 95 5.17 -8.97 13.38
C ARG A 95 6.54 -9.26 12.76
N ARG A 96 7.03 -8.34 11.91
CA ARG A 96 8.22 -8.49 11.07
C ARG A 96 8.18 -9.72 10.15
N SER A 97 7.00 -10.25 9.86
CA SER A 97 6.83 -11.49 9.08
C SER A 97 5.81 -11.28 7.97
N PHE A 98 6.12 -11.75 6.77
CA PHE A 98 5.20 -11.71 5.64
C PHE A 98 4.15 -12.83 5.72
N LEU A 99 4.50 -14.00 6.26
CA LEU A 99 3.59 -15.12 6.46
C LEU A 99 3.75 -15.67 7.87
N GLY A 100 2.63 -15.79 8.59
CA GLY A 100 2.58 -16.37 9.94
C GLY A 100 3.49 -15.67 10.95
N TYR A 101 3.65 -16.31 12.11
CA TYR A 101 4.43 -15.80 13.22
C TYR A 101 5.77 -16.54 13.33
N SER A 102 6.73 -16.22 12.47
CA SER A 102 8.05 -16.88 12.53
C SER A 102 8.89 -16.44 13.73
N ARG A 103 8.72 -15.18 14.18
CA ARG A 103 9.57 -14.54 15.22
C ARG A 103 8.85 -14.27 16.55
N VAL A 104 7.63 -14.76 16.73
CA VAL A 104 6.90 -14.64 18.00
C VAL A 104 6.94 -15.99 18.71
N PRO A 105 7.51 -16.07 19.93
CA PRO A 105 7.49 -17.30 20.72
C PRO A 105 6.04 -17.77 20.92
N TYR A 106 5.80 -19.08 20.74
CA TYR A 106 4.51 -19.76 20.98
C TYR A 106 3.37 -19.53 19.97
N ALA A 107 3.61 -18.88 18.82
CA ALA A 107 2.57 -18.59 17.83
C ALA A 107 2.63 -19.47 16.54
N TYR A 108 3.26 -20.64 16.60
CA TYR A 108 3.57 -21.42 15.40
C TYR A 108 2.40 -22.26 14.88
N ILE A 109 1.88 -21.90 13.70
CA ILE A 109 1.33 -22.89 12.75
C ILE A 109 2.55 -23.54 12.08
N LYS A 110 2.86 -24.78 12.46
CA LYS A 110 3.82 -25.62 11.72
C LYS A 110 3.21 -25.89 10.34
N HIS A 111 3.73 -25.23 9.31
CA HIS A 111 3.59 -25.78 7.97
C HIS A 111 4.54 -26.98 7.86
N HIS A 112 3.95 -28.16 7.67
CA HIS A 112 4.62 -29.36 7.18
C HIS A 112 5.18 -29.13 5.78
#